data_AF-A0A378T9G9-F1
#
_entry.id   AF-A0A378T9G9-F1
#
_cell.length_a   1.000
_cell.length_b   1.000
_cell.length_c   1.000
_cell.angle_alpha   90.00
_cell.angle_beta   90.00
_cell.angle_gamma   90.00
#
_symmetry.space_group_name_H-M   'P 1'
#
loop_
_entity.id
_entity.type
_entity.pdbx_description
1 polymer ?
#
loop_
_entity_poly.entity_id
_entity_poly.type
_entity_poly.pdbx_seq_one_letter_code
_entity_poly.pdbx_strand_id
1 'polypeptide(L)' 'MHLSTGVLSADRRYIMVIYALQPVGAEAARETITAAVRAVFPTGRV' A
#
# COMPACT_ATOMS: atom_id res chain seq x y z
N MET A 1 -2.59 -2.45 -14.03
CA MET A 1 -1.56 -2.41 -12.97
C MET A 1 -1.75 -1.14 -12.17
N HIS A 2 -1.85 -1.25 -10.85
CA HIS A 2 -1.88 -0.09 -9.95
C HIS A 2 -0.71 -0.20 -8.97
N LEU A 3 0.06 0.87 -8.81
CA LEU A 3 1.28 0.90 -7.99
C LEU A 3 1.19 2.07 -7.02
N SER A 4 1.54 1.79 -5.76
CA SER A 4 1.64 2.80 -4.71
C SER A 4 3.01 2.73 -4.06
N THR A 5 3.50 3.91 -3.69
CA THR A 5 4.74 4.07 -2.93
C THR A 5 4.45 4.76 -1.61
N GLY A 6 5.16 4.37 -0.56
CA GLY A 6 5.04 4.99 0.76
C GLY A 6 6.36 4.96 1.50
N VAL A 7 6.46 5.82 2.52
CA VAL A 7 7.59 5.83 3.46
C VAL A 7 7.16 5.09 4.71
N LEU A 8 8.01 4.18 5.20
CA LEU A 8 7.82 3.47 6.46
C LEU A 8 8.82 4.00 7.50
N SER A 9 8.48 3.77 8.77
CA SER A 9 9.16 4.21 10.00
C SER A 9 9.04 5.71 10.34
N ALA A 10 9.08 6.02 11.63
CA ALA A 10 8.99 7.40 12.15
C ALA A 10 10.14 8.29 11.66
N ASP A 11 11.30 7.67 11.43
CA ASP A 11 12.51 8.31 10.90
C ASP A 11 12.67 8.17 9.38
N ARG A 12 11.64 7.68 8.67
CA ARG A 12 11.57 7.65 7.20
C ARG A 12 12.72 6.89 6.52
N ARG A 13 13.20 5.82 7.14
CA ARG A 13 14.38 5.07 6.65
C ARG A 13 14.07 4.03 5.57
N TYR A 14 12.80 3.72 5.38
CA TYR A 14 12.38 2.66 4.47
C TYR A 14 11.34 3.16 3.48
N ILE A 15 11.42 2.62 2.26
CA ILE A 15 10.43 2.84 1.21
C ILE A 15 9.70 1.53 0.98
N MET A 16 8.37 1.62 0.92
CA MET A 16 7.51 0.53 0.49
C MET A 16 7.07 0.79 -0.94
N VAL A 17 7.15 -0.25 -1.76
CA VAL A 17 6.54 -0.30 -3.09
C VAL A 17 5.60 -1.50 -3.10
N ILE A 18 4.34 -1.26 -3.48
CA ILE A 18 3.31 -2.30 -3.54
C ILE A 18 2.47 -2.09 -4.79
N TYR A 19 2.09 -3.19 -5.44
CA TYR A 19 1.28 -3.15 -6.65
C TYR A 19 0.14 -4.18 -6.61
N ALA A 20 -0.94 -3.86 -7.30
CA ALA A 20 -2.06 -4.76 -7.59
C ALA A 20 -2.10 -5.08 -9.09
N LEU A 21 -2.11 -6.38 -9.42
CA LEU A 21 -2.24 -6.90 -10.79
C LEU A 21 -3.66 -7.37 -11.14
N GLN A 22 -4.60 -7.24 -10.21
CA GLN A 22 -5.99 -7.59 -10.45
C GLN A 22 -6.56 -6.80 -11.65
N PRO A 23 -7.41 -7.41 -12.49
CA PRO A 23 -8.06 -6.75 -13.61
C PRO A 23 -9.27 -5.92 -13.14
N VAL A 24 -9.04 -4.98 -12.22
CA VAL A 24 -10.06 -4.13 -11.60
C VAL A 24 -9.77 -2.65 -11.83
N GLY A 25 -10.77 -1.80 -11.59
CA GLY A 25 -10.62 -0.35 -11.63
C GLY A 25 -9.64 0.19 -10.57
N ALA A 26 -9.16 1.41 -10.79
CA ALA A 26 -8.17 2.05 -9.92
C ALA A 26 -8.62 2.17 -8.46
N GLU A 27 -9.90 2.45 -8.22
CA GLU A 27 -10.48 2.56 -6.88
C GLU A 27 -10.38 1.24 -6.11
N ALA A 28 -10.91 0.15 -6.68
CA ALA A 28 -10.83 -1.18 -6.09
C ALA A 28 -9.38 -1.67 -5.90
N ALA A 29 -8.48 -1.33 -6.83
CA ALA A 29 -7.05 -1.62 -6.69
C ALA A 29 -6.43 -0.87 -5.50
N ARG A 30 -6.79 0.40 -5.29
CA ARG A 30 -6.31 1.22 -4.16
C ARG A 30 -6.83 0.71 -2.82
N GLU A 31 -8.07 0.27 -2.76
CA GLU A 31 -8.64 -0.38 -1.57
C GLU A 31 -7.88 -1.67 -1.24
N THR A 32 -7.61 -2.51 -2.24
CA THR A 32 -6.84 -3.75 -2.07
C THR A 32 -5.44 -3.46 -1.53
N ILE A 33 -4.74 -2.48 -2.11
CA ILE A 33 -3.43 -2.05 -1.62
C ILE A 33 -3.53 -1.58 -0.17
N THR A 34 -4.52 -0.74 0.16
CA THR A 34 -4.72 -0.23 1.52
C THR A 34 -4.97 -1.34 2.53
N ALA A 35 -5.79 -2.32 2.18
CA ALA A 35 -6.06 -3.49 3.01
C ALA A 35 -4.79 -4.31 3.24
N ALA A 36 -4.00 -4.56 2.19
CA ALA A 36 -2.72 -5.26 2.30
C ALA A 36 -1.74 -4.51 3.23
N VAL A 37 -1.63 -3.19 3.10
CA VAL A 37 -0.77 -2.37 3.97
C VAL A 37 -1.23 -2.45 5.43
N ARG A 38 -2.54 -2.39 5.72
CA ARG A 38 -3.07 -2.52 7.09
C ARG A 38 -2.83 -3.90 7.70
N ALA A 39 -2.83 -4.95 6.89
CA ALA A 39 -2.56 -6.31 7.36
C ALA A 39 -1.09 -6.47 7.79
N VAL A 40 -0.15 -5.86 7.06
CA VAL A 40 1.30 -5.92 7.36
C VAL A 40 1.69 -4.91 8.45
N PHE A 41 1.05 -3.74 8.48
CA PHE A 41 1.35 -2.64 9.40
C PHE A 41 0.09 -2.18 10.15
N PRO A 42 -0.43 -2.98 11.10
CA PRO A 42 -1.73 -2.73 11.74
C PRO A 42 -1.78 -1.44 12.59
N THR A 43 -0.63 -0.98 13.08
CA THR A 43 -0.50 0.30 13.82
C THR A 43 -0.05 1.46 12.93
N GLY A 44 0.19 1.19 11.65
CA GLY A 44 0.65 2.18 10.67
C GLY A 44 -0.46 3.12 10.21
N ARG A 45 -0.07 4.31 9.73
CA ARG A 45 -0.98 5.26 9.08
C ARG A 45 -0.86 5.12 7.57
N VAL A 46 -2.00 4.92 6.90
CA VAL A 46 -2.13 4.89 5.43
C VAL A 46 -2.79 6.19 4.99
#